data_AF-A0AAV5YTV9-F1
#
_entry.id   AF-A0AAV5YTV9-F1
#
_cell.length_a   1.000
_cell.length_b   1.000
_cell.length_c   1.000
_cell.angle_alpha   90.00
_cell.angle_beta   90.00
_cell.angle_gamma   90.00
#
_symmetry.space_group_name_H-M   'P 1'
#
loop_
_entity.id
_entity.type
_entity.pdbx_description
1 polymer ?
#
loop_
_entity_poly.entity_id
_entity_poly.type
_entity_poly.pdbx_seq_one_letter_code
_entity_poly.pdbx_strand_id
1 'polypeptide(L)'
;MTSNSSGSTAGVWSPVLPRSDEWPAAAFLPAPPQRRSRPMVLAAAAGRGLLSSLRADPRQAVQEDSIRCLVCGGSFRQLTNTHLRVHRLNADEYKQRFGYNRGRPLMCAELCRLYTDRAVKNGLASRIRERPILVRPELRRRGGTRTIALEELLTRRDVRRRGRDMSPTL
;
A
#
# COMPACT_ATOMS: atom_id res chain seq x y z
N MET A 1 -80.22 30.06 -17.93
CA MET A 1 -79.27 30.67 -16.98
C MET A 1 -77.92 30.00 -17.20
N THR A 2 -77.03 30.73 -17.91
CA THR A 2 -75.55 30.71 -17.85
C THR A 2 -74.87 29.41 -17.38
N SER A 3 -74.31 28.61 -18.30
CA SER A 3 -72.90 28.63 -18.74
C SER A 3 -71.89 28.32 -17.63
N ASN A 4 -71.09 27.25 -17.77
CA ASN A 4 -69.66 27.44 -18.03
C ASN A 4 -68.97 26.17 -18.55
N SER A 5 -68.30 26.34 -19.69
CA SER A 5 -67.19 25.53 -20.19
C SER A 5 -65.91 25.86 -19.39
N SER A 6 -64.85 25.08 -19.62
CA SER A 6 -63.41 25.31 -19.34
C SER A 6 -62.86 24.12 -18.55
N GLY A 7 -62.06 23.21 -19.08
CA GLY A 7 -60.84 23.49 -19.84
C GLY A 7 -59.73 23.88 -18.87
N SER A 8 -59.07 22.89 -18.25
CA SER A 8 -57.86 23.13 -17.47
C SER A 8 -56.77 22.15 -17.89
N THR A 9 -55.87 22.71 -18.68
CA THR A 9 -54.64 22.16 -19.23
C THR A 9 -53.69 21.66 -18.14
N ALA A 10 -53.07 20.51 -18.40
CA ALA A 10 -51.93 19.99 -17.64
C ALA A 10 -50.80 21.02 -17.60
N GLY A 11 -50.59 21.62 -16.43
CA GLY A 11 -49.45 22.49 -16.16
C GLY A 11 -48.19 21.66 -15.99
N VAL A 12 -47.29 21.75 -16.97
CA VAL A 12 -45.90 21.29 -16.90
C VAL A 12 -45.23 21.99 -15.72
N TRP A 13 -44.91 21.25 -14.67
CA TRP A 13 -44.02 21.71 -13.60
C TRP A 13 -42.57 21.60 -14.12
N SER A 14 -42.05 22.70 -14.66
CA SER A 14 -40.61 22.87 -14.81
C SER A 14 -40.07 23.53 -13.54
N PRO A 15 -39.15 22.90 -12.79
CA PRO A 15 -38.46 23.59 -11.72
C PRO A 15 -37.50 24.60 -12.33
N VAL A 16 -37.74 25.89 -12.06
CA VAL A 16 -36.79 26.98 -12.35
C VAL A 16 -35.53 26.72 -11.53
N LEU A 17 -34.47 26.25 -12.19
CA LEU A 17 -33.13 26.22 -11.63
C LEU A 17 -32.63 27.67 -11.49
N PRO A 18 -32.08 28.08 -10.34
CA PRO A 18 -31.52 29.42 -10.17
C PRO A 18 -30.31 29.64 -11.09
N ARG A 19 -30.20 30.87 -11.59
CA ARG A 19 -29.08 31.34 -12.42
C ARG A 19 -27.77 31.29 -11.65
N SER A 20 -26.68 30.97 -12.35
CA SER A 20 -25.37 30.59 -11.80
C SER A 20 -24.57 31.69 -11.08
N ASP A 21 -25.15 32.85 -10.76
CA ASP A 21 -24.42 34.00 -10.20
C ASP A 21 -24.70 34.27 -8.71
N GLU A 22 -25.49 33.43 -8.06
CA GLU A 22 -25.93 33.64 -6.66
C GLU A 22 -25.62 32.44 -5.76
N TRP A 23 -24.39 31.92 -5.88
CA TRP A 23 -23.80 31.16 -4.77
C TRP A 23 -23.31 32.13 -3.70
N PRO A 24 -23.84 32.07 -2.46
CA PRO A 24 -23.24 32.81 -1.37
C PRO A 24 -21.81 32.29 -1.21
N ALA A 25 -20.87 33.21 -1.05
CA ALA A 25 -19.48 32.96 -0.72
C ALA A 25 -19.39 32.26 0.65
N ALA A 26 -19.77 30.98 0.70
CA ALA A 26 -19.58 30.10 1.81
C ALA A 26 -18.06 29.93 1.95
N ALA A 27 -17.53 30.61 2.97
CA ALA A 27 -16.16 30.55 3.45
C ALA A 27 -15.54 29.18 3.19
N PHE A 28 -14.69 29.14 2.16
CA PHE A 28 -13.78 28.03 1.90
C PHE A 28 -12.77 28.04 3.04
N LEU A 29 -13.13 27.45 4.18
CA LEU A 29 -12.21 27.17 5.27
C LEU A 29 -11.09 26.32 4.66
N PRO A 30 -9.83 26.81 4.65
CA PRO A 30 -8.74 26.00 4.14
C PRO A 30 -8.64 24.75 5.01
N ALA A 31 -8.68 23.58 4.37
CA ALA A 31 -8.47 22.30 5.04
C ALA A 31 -7.19 22.40 5.91
N PRO A 32 -7.22 21.93 7.17
CA PRO A 32 -6.06 22.03 8.04
C PRO A 32 -4.87 21.36 7.36
N PRO A 33 -3.68 21.97 7.37
CA PRO A 33 -2.51 21.38 6.75
C PRO A 33 -2.30 20.00 7.38
N GLN A 34 -2.53 18.96 6.58
CA GLN A 34 -2.24 17.57 6.91
C GLN A 34 -0.83 17.58 7.50
N ARG A 35 -0.75 17.33 8.81
CA ARG A 35 0.47 17.45 9.61
C ARG A 35 1.55 16.61 8.94
N ARG A 36 2.37 17.24 8.09
CA ARG A 36 3.54 16.61 7.50
C ARG A 36 4.41 16.26 8.69
N SER A 37 4.43 14.97 9.04
CA SER A 37 5.25 14.45 10.11
C SER A 37 6.67 14.91 9.84
N ARG A 38 7.12 15.89 10.64
CA ARG A 38 8.51 16.33 10.68
C ARG A 38 9.34 15.06 10.86
N PRO A 39 10.30 14.74 9.97
CA PRO A 39 11.20 13.65 10.26
C PRO A 39 11.99 14.06 11.50
N MET A 40 11.87 13.26 12.56
CA MET A 40 12.73 13.37 13.73
C MET A 40 14.14 13.04 13.24
N VAL A 41 14.96 14.08 13.12
CA VAL A 41 16.38 13.96 12.78
C VAL A 41 17.04 13.37 14.01
N LEU A 42 17.45 12.11 13.95
CA LEU A 42 18.45 11.57 14.87
C LEU A 42 19.43 10.63 14.16
N ALA A 43 20.70 10.98 14.32
CA ALA A 43 21.92 10.21 14.12
C ALA A 43 22.34 9.86 12.68
N ALA A 44 22.84 10.86 11.97
CA ALA A 44 23.65 10.72 10.76
C ALA A 44 25.15 10.61 11.12
N ALA A 45 25.67 9.41 11.40
CA ALA A 45 27.13 9.16 11.42
C ALA A 45 27.58 7.69 11.27
N ALA A 46 26.68 6.72 11.02
CA ALA A 46 27.01 5.30 10.75
C ALA A 46 26.60 4.85 9.31
N GLY A 47 26.46 5.82 8.39
CA GLY A 47 25.58 5.69 7.23
C GLY A 47 26.01 4.72 6.13
N ARG A 48 27.31 4.54 5.88
CA ARG A 48 27.79 3.70 4.76
C ARG A 48 27.85 2.21 5.07
N GLY A 49 28.38 1.83 6.22
CA GLY A 49 28.48 0.41 6.63
C GLY A 49 27.11 -0.22 6.82
N LEU A 50 26.20 0.50 7.47
CA LEU A 50 24.84 0.03 7.72
C LEU A 50 24.06 -0.20 6.41
N LEU A 51 24.16 0.71 5.43
CA LEU A 51 23.48 0.51 4.14
C LEU A 51 23.99 -0.71 3.37
N SER A 52 25.28 -1.01 3.46
CA SER A 52 25.84 -2.22 2.85
C SER A 52 25.27 -3.48 3.50
N SER A 53 25.20 -3.51 4.83
CA SER A 53 24.59 -4.63 5.57
C SER A 53 23.10 -4.80 5.23
N LEU A 54 22.36 -3.70 5.11
CA LEU A 54 20.96 -3.72 4.72
C LEU A 54 20.74 -4.16 3.26
N ARG A 55 21.71 -3.93 2.37
CA ARG A 55 21.66 -4.47 1.01
C ARG A 55 21.95 -5.97 0.99
N ALA A 56 22.78 -6.47 1.90
CA ALA A 56 23.03 -7.91 2.06
C ALA A 56 21.80 -8.63 2.65
N ASP A 57 21.10 -8.01 3.59
CA ASP A 57 19.80 -8.47 4.09
C ASP A 57 18.71 -7.39 3.95
N PRO A 58 18.01 -7.33 2.81
CA PRO A 58 16.99 -6.31 2.53
C PRO A 58 15.80 -6.37 3.51
N ARG A 59 15.61 -7.49 4.22
CA ARG A 59 14.53 -7.66 5.20
C ARG A 59 14.73 -6.75 6.41
N GLN A 60 15.98 -6.52 6.80
CA GLN A 60 16.35 -5.67 7.93
C GLN A 60 16.10 -4.17 7.67
N ALA A 61 15.94 -3.79 6.40
CA ALA A 61 15.63 -2.41 6.04
C ALA A 61 14.20 -2.01 6.43
N VAL A 62 13.32 -2.99 6.62
CA VAL A 62 11.96 -2.79 7.12
C VAL A 62 11.98 -2.92 8.64
N GLN A 63 11.81 -1.80 9.32
CA GLN A 63 11.73 -1.71 10.78
C GLN A 63 10.26 -1.66 11.21
N GLU A 64 10.03 -1.61 12.52
CA GLU A 64 8.68 -1.55 13.10
C GLU A 64 7.97 -0.25 12.66
N ASP A 65 8.60 0.90 12.93
CA ASP A 65 7.99 2.23 12.71
C ASP A 65 8.39 2.87 11.38
N SER A 66 9.48 2.40 10.77
CA SER A 66 10.07 2.98 9.57
C SER A 66 10.64 1.96 8.59
N ILE A 67 10.87 2.38 7.35
CA ILE A 67 11.57 1.64 6.31
C ILE A 67 12.70 2.51 5.78
N ARG A 68 13.89 1.95 5.64
CA ARG A 68 15.06 2.63 5.07
C ARG A 68 15.16 2.35 3.56
N CYS A 69 15.33 3.41 2.77
CA CYS A 69 15.62 3.27 1.35
C CYS A 69 17.05 2.74 1.14
N LEU A 70 17.19 1.68 0.35
CA LEU A 70 18.49 1.04 0.10
C LEU A 70 19.37 1.80 -0.91
N VAL A 71 18.82 2.83 -1.56
CA VAL A 71 19.55 3.71 -2.47
C VAL A 71 20.14 4.90 -1.71
N CYS A 72 19.29 5.69 -1.04
CA CYS A 72 19.69 6.93 -0.38
C CYS A 72 19.83 6.85 1.14
N GLY A 73 19.34 5.79 1.78
CA GLY A 73 19.39 5.61 3.23
C GLY A 73 18.38 6.40 4.04
N GLY A 74 17.52 7.20 3.40
CA GLY A 74 16.45 7.92 4.06
C GLY A 74 15.45 6.98 4.75
N SER A 75 14.92 7.39 5.90
CA SER A 75 13.88 6.69 6.65
C SER A 75 12.50 7.26 6.30
N PHE A 76 11.54 6.37 6.03
CA PHE A 76 10.18 6.71 5.66
C PHE A 76 9.19 5.78 6.37
N ARG A 77 7.89 6.10 6.39
CA ARG A 77 6.86 5.11 6.77
C ARG A 77 6.51 4.16 5.62
N GLN A 78 6.55 4.65 4.39
CA GLN A 78 6.33 3.89 3.17
C GLN A 78 7.17 4.47 2.04
N LEU A 79 7.78 3.60 1.22
CA LEU A 79 8.39 4.00 -0.04
C LEU A 79 7.31 4.09 -1.10
N THR A 80 6.95 5.32 -1.47
CA THR A 80 6.00 5.62 -2.53
C THR A 80 6.70 5.74 -3.88
N ASN A 81 5.94 5.63 -4.97
CA ASN A 81 6.46 5.85 -6.32
C ASN A 81 7.08 7.24 -6.49
N THR A 82 6.59 8.26 -5.77
CA THR A 82 7.18 9.61 -5.79
C THR A 82 8.64 9.61 -5.32
N HIS A 83 8.96 8.88 -4.26
CA HIS A 83 10.33 8.74 -3.79
C HIS A 83 11.18 7.92 -4.77
N LEU A 84 10.66 6.79 -5.26
CA LEU A 84 11.41 5.92 -6.17
C LEU A 84 11.74 6.61 -7.51
N ARG A 85 10.87 7.50 -8.00
CA ARG A 85 11.11 8.30 -9.20
C ARG A 85 12.31 9.24 -9.09
N VAL A 86 12.63 9.74 -7.88
CA VAL A 86 13.87 10.52 -7.64
C VAL A 86 15.11 9.67 -7.96
N HIS A 87 15.01 8.36 -7.76
CA HIS A 87 16.04 7.38 -8.10
C HIS A 87 15.88 6.77 -9.48
N ARG A 88 14.93 7.25 -10.30
CA ARG A 88 14.57 6.70 -11.61
C ARG A 88 14.21 5.21 -11.54
N LEU A 89 13.55 4.80 -10.46
CA LEU A 89 13.06 3.43 -10.27
C LEU A 89 11.54 3.43 -10.11
N ASN A 90 10.92 2.32 -10.51
CA ASN A 90 9.57 1.98 -10.09
C ASN A 90 9.56 0.96 -8.94
N ALA A 91 8.40 0.65 -8.37
CA ALA A 91 8.28 -0.27 -7.23
C ALA A 91 8.74 -1.70 -7.56
N ASP A 92 8.51 -2.17 -8.78
CA ASP A 92 8.85 -3.53 -9.19
C ASP A 92 10.35 -3.67 -9.49
N GLU A 93 10.94 -2.70 -10.18
CA GLU A 93 12.39 -2.56 -10.39
C GLU A 93 13.12 -2.43 -9.07
N TYR A 94 12.59 -1.65 -8.11
CA TYR A 94 13.18 -1.54 -6.79
C TYR A 94 13.18 -2.91 -6.08
N LYS A 95 12.06 -3.64 -6.12
CA LYS A 95 11.97 -4.99 -5.56
C LYS A 95 12.91 -5.96 -6.24
N GLN A 96 13.00 -5.93 -7.56
CA GLN A 96 13.87 -6.81 -8.33
C GLN A 96 15.34 -6.51 -8.05
N ARG A 97 15.74 -5.23 -8.03
CA ARG A 97 17.12 -4.80 -7.82
C ARG A 97 17.67 -5.19 -6.45
N PHE A 98 16.84 -5.10 -5.41
CA PHE A 98 17.24 -5.45 -4.04
C PHE A 98 16.78 -6.85 -3.61
N GLY A 99 16.13 -7.59 -4.50
CA GLY A 99 15.73 -8.98 -4.26
C GLY A 99 14.60 -9.16 -3.24
N TYR A 100 13.69 -8.18 -3.13
CA TYR A 100 12.44 -8.33 -2.39
C TYR A 100 11.47 -9.27 -3.12
N ASN A 101 10.59 -9.92 -2.36
CA ASN A 101 9.47 -10.66 -2.91
C ASN A 101 8.52 -9.70 -3.64
N ARG A 102 7.96 -10.13 -4.78
CA ARG A 102 7.03 -9.30 -5.60
C ARG A 102 5.84 -8.77 -4.79
N GLY A 103 5.29 -9.60 -3.90
CA GLY A 103 4.18 -9.24 -3.02
C GLY A 103 4.57 -8.50 -1.74
N ARG A 104 5.87 -8.30 -1.47
CA ARG A 104 6.31 -7.61 -0.26
C ARG A 104 5.90 -6.14 -0.34
N PRO A 105 5.21 -5.59 0.68
CA PRO A 105 4.93 -4.17 0.72
C PRO A 105 6.17 -3.39 1.16
N LEU A 106 6.45 -2.27 0.48
CA LEU A 106 7.57 -1.37 0.79
C LEU A 106 7.19 -0.35 1.87
N MET A 107 6.75 -0.82 3.02
CA MET A 107 6.32 -0.01 4.17
C MET A 107 6.79 -0.62 5.49
N CYS A 108 6.76 0.17 6.56
CA CYS A 108 7.08 -0.30 7.90
C CYS A 108 6.07 -1.36 8.40
N ALA A 109 6.48 -2.15 9.40
CA ALA A 109 5.68 -3.28 9.86
C ALA A 109 4.36 -2.84 10.49
N GLU A 110 4.37 -1.76 11.30
CA GLU A 110 3.15 -1.22 11.92
C GLU A 110 2.09 -0.84 10.89
N LEU A 111 2.48 -0.09 9.85
CA LEU A 111 1.55 0.35 8.81
C LEU A 111 1.00 -0.84 8.02
N CYS A 112 1.84 -1.85 7.79
CA CYS A 112 1.42 -3.09 7.16
C CYS A 112 0.35 -3.81 7.99
N ARG A 113 0.56 -3.97 9.30
CA ARG A 113 -0.39 -4.61 10.22
C ARG A 113 -1.72 -3.86 10.24
N LEU A 114 -1.66 -2.53 10.35
CA LEU A 114 -2.85 -1.69 10.32
C LEU A 114 -3.66 -1.85 9.02
N TYR A 115 -3.01 -1.99 7.85
CA TYR A 115 -3.71 -2.26 6.60
C TYR A 115 -4.27 -3.68 6.52
N THR A 116 -3.56 -4.70 7.00
CA THR A 116 -4.09 -6.07 7.06
C THR A 116 -5.29 -6.16 7.98
N ASP A 117 -5.24 -5.51 9.15
CA ASP A 117 -6.33 -5.50 10.12
C ASP A 117 -7.57 -4.80 9.55
N ARG A 118 -7.39 -3.69 8.84
CA ARG A 118 -8.49 -3.02 8.13
C ARG A 118 -9.09 -3.90 7.04
N ALA A 119 -8.26 -4.62 6.28
CA ALA A 119 -8.75 -5.53 5.25
C ALA A 119 -9.58 -6.68 5.85
N VAL A 120 -9.15 -7.21 7.00
CA VAL A 120 -9.88 -8.24 7.76
C VAL A 120 -11.19 -7.67 8.30
N LYS A 121 -11.16 -6.52 8.99
CA LYS A 121 -12.36 -5.86 9.55
C LYS A 121 -13.41 -5.52 8.49
N ASN A 122 -12.95 -5.09 7.31
CA ASN A 122 -13.85 -4.76 6.19
C ASN A 122 -14.36 -6.01 5.44
N GLY A 123 -13.97 -7.22 5.86
CA GLY A 123 -14.39 -8.47 5.25
C GLY A 123 -13.93 -8.61 3.80
N LEU A 124 -12.74 -8.10 3.45
CA LEU A 124 -12.26 -8.10 2.06
C LEU A 124 -12.21 -9.51 1.47
N ALA A 125 -11.90 -10.51 2.29
CA ALA A 125 -11.88 -11.92 1.89
C ALA A 125 -13.26 -12.42 1.37
N SER A 126 -14.36 -11.97 1.97
CA SER A 126 -15.72 -12.36 1.57
C SER A 126 -16.14 -11.79 0.22
N ARG A 127 -15.44 -10.76 -0.29
CA ARG A 127 -15.73 -10.11 -1.57
C ARG A 127 -15.01 -10.75 -2.77
N ILE A 128 -14.19 -11.76 -2.52
CA ILE A 128 -13.43 -12.46 -3.58
C ILE A 128 -14.41 -13.33 -4.36
N ARG A 129 -14.66 -13.00 -5.64
CA ARG A 129 -15.60 -13.71 -6.51
C ARG A 129 -15.16 -15.13 -6.86
N GLU A 130 -13.88 -15.30 -7.17
CA GLU A 130 -13.32 -16.58 -7.61
C GLU A 130 -12.01 -16.87 -6.88
N ARG A 131 -11.80 -18.14 -6.50
CA ARG A 131 -10.54 -18.65 -5.97
C ARG A 131 -9.90 -19.57 -7.01
N PRO A 132 -9.03 -19.06 -7.91
CA PRO A 132 -8.56 -19.82 -9.07
C PRO A 132 -7.89 -21.15 -8.73
N ILE A 133 -7.22 -21.23 -7.57
CA ILE A 133 -6.56 -22.45 -7.09
C ILE A 133 -7.57 -23.57 -6.75
N LEU A 134 -8.80 -23.22 -6.37
CA LEU A 134 -9.87 -24.19 -6.10
C LEU A 134 -10.61 -24.57 -7.39
N VAL A 135 -10.85 -23.58 -8.27
CA VAL A 135 -11.55 -23.80 -9.54
C VAL A 135 -10.69 -24.57 -10.55
N ARG A 136 -9.38 -24.31 -10.57
CA ARG A 136 -8.41 -24.92 -11.49
C ARG A 136 -7.24 -25.54 -10.71
N PRO A 137 -7.36 -26.80 -10.25
CA PRO A 137 -6.31 -27.48 -9.49
C PRO A 137 -4.94 -27.52 -10.21
N GLU A 138 -4.92 -27.45 -11.54
CA GLU A 138 -3.71 -27.40 -12.37
C GLU A 138 -2.81 -26.22 -12.03
N LEU A 139 -3.39 -25.11 -11.55
CA LEU A 139 -2.61 -23.94 -11.12
C LEU A 139 -1.73 -24.25 -9.91
N ARG A 140 -2.10 -25.23 -9.07
CA ARG A 140 -1.21 -25.72 -7.99
C ARG A 140 0.05 -26.35 -8.55
N ARG A 141 -0.08 -27.14 -9.61
CA ARG A 141 1.02 -27.84 -10.29
C ARG A 141 1.96 -26.88 -11.02
N ARG A 142 1.45 -25.76 -11.55
CA ARG A 142 2.25 -24.69 -12.17
C ARG A 142 2.95 -23.78 -11.16
N GLY A 143 2.50 -23.78 -9.91
CA GLY A 143 3.11 -23.05 -8.82
C GLY A 143 4.57 -23.46 -8.60
N GLY A 144 5.45 -22.50 -8.30
CA GLY A 144 6.86 -22.77 -8.01
C GLY A 144 7.82 -22.49 -9.17
N THR A 145 7.35 -22.33 -10.41
CA THR A 145 8.17 -22.00 -11.60
C THR A 145 8.75 -20.57 -11.60
N ARG A 146 8.73 -19.86 -10.47
CA ARG A 146 9.21 -18.48 -10.38
C ARG A 146 10.67 -18.43 -9.95
N THR A 147 11.38 -17.40 -10.39
CA THR A 147 12.71 -17.06 -9.87
C THR A 147 12.60 -16.78 -8.37
N ILE A 148 13.43 -17.47 -7.57
CA ILE A 148 13.48 -17.28 -6.12
C ILE A 148 14.18 -15.95 -5.83
N ALA A 149 13.49 -15.04 -5.13
CA ALA A 149 14.06 -13.75 -4.74
C ALA A 149 15.09 -13.93 -3.61
N LEU A 150 16.01 -12.96 -3.45
CA LEU A 150 17.02 -12.98 -2.39
C LEU A 150 16.36 -13.08 -1.00
N GLU A 151 15.31 -12.29 -0.75
CA GLU A 151 14.53 -12.34 0.49
C GLU A 151 14.01 -13.76 0.79
N GLU A 152 13.53 -14.47 -0.22
CA GLU A 152 13.04 -15.85 -0.07
C GLU A 152 14.19 -16.83 0.22
N LEU A 153 15.33 -16.70 -0.46
CA LEU A 153 16.52 -17.52 -0.19
C LEU A 153 17.03 -17.34 1.24
N LEU A 154 17.13 -16.09 1.70
CA LEU A 154 17.56 -15.78 3.06
C LEU A 154 16.60 -16.37 4.09
N THR A 155 15.29 -16.26 3.85
CA THR A 155 14.27 -16.82 4.75
C THR A 155 14.37 -18.35 4.82
N ARG A 156 14.55 -19.03 3.69
CA ARG A 156 14.78 -20.49 3.67
C ARG A 156 16.05 -20.88 4.42
N ARG A 157 17.12 -20.08 4.31
CA ARG A 157 18.39 -20.31 5.03
C ARG A 157 18.20 -20.19 6.55
N ASP A 158 17.49 -19.16 7.00
CA ASP A 158 17.24 -18.93 8.43
C ASP A 158 16.39 -20.05 9.04
N VAL A 159 15.35 -20.52 8.33
CA VAL A 159 14.54 -21.67 8.77
C VAL A 159 15.40 -22.93 8.92
N ARG A 160 16.28 -23.21 7.96
CA ARG A 160 17.19 -24.37 8.02
C ARG A 160 18.18 -24.26 9.19
N ARG A 161 18.67 -23.06 9.48
CA ARG A 161 19.56 -22.81 10.63
C ARG A 161 18.84 -23.08 11.94
N ARG A 162 17.67 -22.45 12.14
CA ARG A 162 16.84 -22.66 13.33
C ARG A 162 16.47 -24.13 13.54
N GLY A 163 16.18 -24.88 12.47
CA GLY A 163 15.89 -26.31 12.56
C GLY A 163 17.08 -27.16 13.02
N ARG A 164 18.32 -26.77 12.68
CA ARG A 164 19.54 -27.43 13.17
C ARG A 164 19.80 -27.10 14.63
N ASP A 165 19.64 -25.84 15.01
CA ASP A 165 19.88 -25.36 16.38
C ASP A 165 18.85 -25.95 17.37
N MET A 166 17.67 -26.35 16.88
CA MET A 166 16.61 -27.00 17.66
C MET A 166 16.58 -28.53 17.54
N SER A 167 17.56 -29.12 16.84
CA SER A 167 17.74 -30.58 16.87
C SER A 167 18.33 -30.94 18.25
N PRO A 168 17.67 -31.79 19.06
CA PRO A 168 18.22 -32.16 20.36
C PRO A 168 19.55 -32.88 20.14
N THR A 169 20.59 -32.45 20.83
CA THR A 169 21.84 -33.22 20.94
C THR A 169 21.50 -34.52 21.67
N LEU A 170 21.60 -35.66 20.96
CA LEU A 170 21.48 -37.00 21.54
C LEU A 170 22.64 -37.29 22.50
#